data_AF-A0A661JSW8-F1
#
_entry.id   AF-A0A661JSW8-F1
#
_cell.length_a   1.000
_cell.length_b   1.000
_cell.length_c   1.000
_cell.angle_alpha   90.00
_cell.angle_beta   90.00
_cell.angle_gamma   90.00
#
_symmetry.space_group_name_H-M   'P 1'
#
loop_
_entity.id
_entity.type
_entity.pdbx_description
1 polymer ?
#
loop_
_entity_poly.entity_id
_entity_poly.type
_entity_poly.pdbx_seq_one_letter_code
_entity_poly.pdbx_strand_id
1 'polypeptide(L)'
;MSGIRFVVKKQVATFINPLKDNQLDRQEIEVRFDPLLGHQSVFNPDLKDKVSILFPETDEKYLADVVEATRPKCFLCDGRWKETTPRYPEELIPGGRLIKNETVLFPNLFPLFGYHAVIMLGNKHYRRLDDFPVSLLCDAIGICIEFIHKCFKADPGARYFTINANYLFPAGSSVIHPHLQLIGGSLPTTFQEQLIHHSCKYFEKNGSIYWKDLVAVEKNLGQRWIGEIMDSCWISSFSP
;
A
#
# COMPACT_ATOMS: atom_id res chain seq x y z
N MET A 1 18.79 23.53 9.41
CA MET A 1 18.19 23.33 8.06
C MET A 1 18.26 21.85 7.76
N SER A 2 17.16 21.23 7.35
CA SER A 2 17.07 19.78 7.10
C SER A 2 18.15 19.32 6.11
N GLY A 3 18.90 18.26 6.45
CA GLY A 3 19.99 17.72 5.61
C GLY A 3 19.54 16.89 4.39
N ILE A 4 18.26 16.92 4.04
CA ILE A 4 17.67 16.13 2.95
C ILE A 4 18.18 16.66 1.61
N ARG A 5 18.75 15.77 0.79
CA ARG A 5 19.25 16.07 -0.55
C ARG A 5 18.72 15.06 -1.54
N PHE A 6 18.05 15.57 -2.57
CA PHE A 6 17.58 14.78 -3.70
C PHE A 6 18.71 14.62 -4.71
N VAL A 7 19.28 13.42 -4.78
CA VAL A 7 20.44 13.13 -5.64
C VAL A 7 19.97 12.43 -6.90
N VAL A 8 20.33 13.02 -8.05
CA VAL A 8 20.10 12.44 -9.38
C VAL A 8 21.45 12.24 -10.06
N LYS A 9 21.66 11.06 -10.63
CA LYS A 9 22.75 10.80 -11.59
C LYS A 9 22.13 10.57 -12.96
N LYS A 10 22.67 11.24 -13.99
CA LYS A 10 22.17 11.11 -15.35
C LYS A 10 23.02 10.13 -16.16
N GLN A 11 22.37 9.39 -17.03
CA GLN A 11 22.96 8.51 -18.04
C GLN A 11 22.28 8.77 -19.38
N VAL A 12 22.93 8.40 -20.48
CA VAL A 12 22.36 8.53 -21.82
C VAL A 12 22.42 7.17 -22.50
N ALA A 13 21.26 6.64 -22.89
CA ALA A 13 21.17 5.50 -23.78
C ALA A 13 21.14 6.00 -25.23
N THR A 14 21.96 5.43 -26.10
CA THR A 14 22.03 5.78 -27.52
C THR A 14 21.82 4.52 -28.36
N PHE A 15 20.81 4.52 -29.21
CA PHE A 15 20.44 3.34 -30.01
C PHE A 15 19.71 3.75 -31.29
N ILE A 16 19.58 2.85 -32.25
CA ILE A 16 18.75 3.05 -33.45
C ILE A 16 17.31 2.68 -33.09
N ASN A 17 16.37 3.62 -33.26
CA ASN A 17 15.00 3.45 -32.79
C ASN A 17 14.02 3.18 -33.95
N PRO A 18 13.40 1.99 -34.04
CA PRO A 18 12.44 1.68 -35.10
C PRO A 18 11.15 2.52 -35.00
N LEU A 19 10.82 3.07 -33.84
CA LEU A 19 9.68 3.98 -33.66
C LEU A 19 9.97 5.40 -34.16
N LYS A 20 11.23 5.69 -34.54
CA LYS A 20 11.69 6.95 -35.13
C LYS A 20 12.34 6.70 -36.49
N ASP A 21 11.70 5.86 -37.33
CA ASP A 21 12.16 5.54 -38.69
C ASP A 21 13.61 5.01 -38.78
N ASN A 22 14.03 4.23 -37.78
CA ASN A 22 15.41 3.73 -37.64
C ASN A 22 16.48 4.85 -37.59
N GLN A 23 16.11 6.02 -37.06
CA GLN A 23 17.07 7.07 -36.76
C GLN A 23 17.77 6.84 -35.41
N LEU A 24 18.92 7.50 -35.23
CA LEU A 24 19.63 7.51 -33.95
C LEU A 24 18.80 8.24 -32.90
N ASP A 25 18.46 7.54 -31.82
CA ASP A 25 17.77 8.07 -30.67
C ASP A 25 18.71 8.17 -29.46
N ARG A 26 18.51 9.20 -28.65
CA ARG A 26 19.26 9.45 -27.42
C ARG A 26 18.26 9.74 -26.31
N GLN A 27 18.18 8.82 -25.35
CA GLN A 27 17.28 8.94 -24.22
C GLN A 27 18.06 9.26 -22.94
N GLU A 28 17.60 10.28 -22.21
CA GLU A 28 18.16 10.63 -20.91
C GLU A 28 17.52 9.76 -19.82
N ILE A 29 18.36 9.14 -19.01
CA ILE A 29 17.95 8.26 -17.93
C ILE A 29 18.44 8.85 -16.61
N GLU A 30 17.53 8.99 -15.66
CA GLU A 30 17.82 9.44 -14.31
C GLU A 30 17.91 8.24 -13.35
N VAL A 31 19.05 8.10 -12.68
CA VAL A 31 19.19 7.24 -11.50
C VAL A 31 19.00 8.13 -10.27
N ARG A 32 17.88 7.94 -9.57
CA ARG A 32 17.51 8.68 -8.37
C ARG A 32 17.83 7.86 -7.14
N PHE A 33 18.20 8.54 -6.07
CA PHE A 33 18.56 7.91 -4.80
C PHE A 33 17.60 8.38 -3.71
N ASP A 34 16.91 7.44 -3.08
CA ASP A 34 16.06 7.72 -1.93
C ASP A 34 16.87 8.43 -0.83
N PRO A 35 16.43 9.60 -0.33
CA PRO A 35 17.24 10.40 0.58
C PRO A 35 17.38 9.80 1.99
N LEU A 36 16.58 8.80 2.36
CA LEU A 36 16.66 8.14 3.67
C LEU A 36 17.50 6.85 3.60
N LEU A 37 17.13 5.97 2.67
CA LEU A 37 17.65 4.61 2.53
C LEU A 37 18.81 4.51 1.53
N GLY A 38 18.91 5.46 0.59
CA GLY A 38 19.88 5.41 -0.50
C GLY A 38 19.54 4.39 -1.59
N HIS A 39 18.35 3.80 -1.55
CA HIS A 39 17.83 2.91 -2.60
C HIS A 39 17.77 3.64 -3.95
N GLN A 40 17.98 2.90 -5.03
CA GLN A 40 18.03 3.46 -6.36
C GLN A 40 16.74 3.15 -7.12
N SER A 41 16.20 4.18 -7.78
CA SER A 41 15.15 4.04 -8.77
C SER A 41 15.64 4.60 -10.11
N VAL A 42 15.19 4.01 -11.21
CA VAL A 42 15.53 4.45 -12.56
C VAL A 42 14.29 5.08 -13.20
N PHE A 43 14.42 6.33 -13.62
CA PHE A 43 13.40 7.06 -14.34
C PHE A 43 13.87 7.36 -15.75
N ASN A 44 13.10 6.94 -16.74
CA ASN A 44 13.28 7.31 -18.14
C ASN A 44 11.99 8.01 -18.60
N PRO A 45 12.01 9.32 -18.92
CA PRO A 45 10.84 10.07 -19.37
C PRO A 45 10.17 9.44 -20.61
N ASP A 46 10.95 8.82 -21.50
CA ASP A 46 10.44 8.20 -22.74
C ASP A 46 9.62 6.92 -22.47
N LEU A 47 9.56 6.42 -21.23
CA LEU A 47 8.67 5.32 -20.85
C LEU A 47 7.20 5.72 -20.72
N LYS A 48 6.87 7.02 -20.67
CA LYS A 48 5.49 7.48 -20.50
C LYS A 48 4.55 6.92 -21.57
N ASP A 49 4.99 6.97 -22.82
CA ASP A 49 4.16 6.57 -23.97
C ASP A 49 4.14 5.04 -24.16
N LYS A 50 5.05 4.31 -23.50
CA LYS A 50 5.07 2.85 -23.50
C LYS A 50 3.79 2.27 -22.89
N VAL A 51 3.20 2.94 -21.90
CA VAL A 51 1.97 2.47 -21.26
C VAL A 51 0.82 2.46 -22.26
N SER A 52 0.63 3.56 -23.01
CA SER A 52 -0.41 3.65 -24.05
C SER A 52 -0.19 2.69 -25.22
N ILE A 53 1.05 2.23 -25.45
CA ILE A 53 1.37 1.27 -26.51
C ILE A 53 1.12 -0.17 -26.08
N LEU A 54 1.40 -0.52 -24.82
CA LEU A 54 1.43 -1.90 -24.36
C LEU A 54 0.22 -2.33 -23.54
N PHE A 55 -0.47 -1.39 -22.89
CA PHE A 55 -1.62 -1.71 -22.04
C PHE A 55 -2.91 -1.25 -22.71
N PRO A 56 -3.85 -2.17 -22.97
CA PRO A 56 -5.19 -1.79 -23.39
C PRO A 56 -5.89 -1.03 -22.26
N GLU A 57 -6.95 -0.31 -22.62
CA GLU A 57 -7.88 0.23 -21.62
C GLU A 57 -8.48 -0.90 -20.77
N THR A 58 -8.99 -0.52 -19.60
CA THR A 58 -9.68 -1.49 -18.73
C THR A 58 -10.92 -2.02 -19.44
N ASP A 59 -11.00 -3.34 -19.62
CA ASP A 59 -12.20 -3.98 -20.14
C ASP A 59 -13.28 -4.03 -19.04
N GLU A 60 -14.10 -2.97 -19.01
CA GLU A 60 -15.19 -2.81 -18.03
C GLU A 60 -16.25 -3.92 -18.16
N LYS A 61 -16.46 -4.47 -19.36
CA LYS A 61 -17.40 -5.59 -19.57
C LYS A 61 -16.85 -6.86 -18.95
N TYR A 62 -15.59 -7.19 -19.23
CA TYR A 62 -14.93 -8.34 -18.61
C TYR A 62 -14.93 -8.21 -17.08
N LEU A 63 -14.66 -7.02 -16.54
CA LEU A 63 -14.72 -6.78 -15.11
C LEU A 63 -16.12 -7.05 -14.54
N ALA A 64 -17.17 -6.54 -15.19
CA ALA A 64 -18.55 -6.80 -14.78
C ALA A 64 -18.90 -8.30 -14.82
N ASP A 65 -18.51 -9.00 -15.89
CA ASP A 65 -18.75 -10.44 -16.05
C ASP A 65 -18.04 -11.25 -14.93
N VAL A 66 -16.81 -10.87 -14.58
CA VAL A 66 -16.05 -11.48 -13.48
C VAL A 66 -16.68 -11.20 -12.12
N VAL A 67 -17.15 -9.97 -11.88
CA VAL A 67 -17.83 -9.59 -10.64
C VAL A 67 -19.06 -10.48 -10.44
N GLU A 68 -19.91 -10.60 -11.45
CA GLU A 68 -21.11 -11.45 -11.38
C GLU A 68 -20.77 -12.94 -11.22
N ALA A 69 -19.82 -13.45 -11.99
CA ALA A 69 -19.45 -14.87 -11.95
C ALA A 69 -18.84 -15.30 -10.61
N THR A 70 -18.17 -14.39 -9.90
CA THR A 70 -17.49 -14.71 -8.63
C THR A 70 -18.35 -14.52 -7.39
N ARG A 71 -19.44 -13.73 -7.46
CA ARG A 71 -20.31 -13.44 -6.30
C ARG A 71 -20.85 -14.70 -5.62
N PRO A 72 -21.42 -15.70 -6.33
CA PRO A 72 -22.04 -16.87 -5.70
C PRO A 72 -21.05 -17.71 -4.87
N LYS A 73 -19.76 -17.68 -5.24
CA LYS A 73 -18.69 -18.43 -4.58
C LYS A 73 -17.92 -17.59 -3.55
N CYS A 74 -18.20 -16.29 -3.46
CA CYS A 74 -17.48 -15.42 -2.53
C CYS A 74 -17.84 -15.76 -1.08
N PHE A 75 -16.85 -16.14 -0.28
CA PHE A 75 -17.02 -16.48 1.13
C PHE A 75 -17.26 -15.26 2.03
N LEU A 76 -17.11 -14.03 1.51
CA LEU A 76 -17.35 -12.78 2.23
C LEU A 76 -18.77 -12.23 2.02
N CYS A 77 -19.46 -12.67 0.98
CA CYS A 77 -20.79 -12.18 0.63
C CYS A 77 -21.91 -12.84 1.43
N ASP A 78 -23.05 -12.13 1.51
CA ASP A 78 -24.35 -12.62 1.98
C ASP A 78 -24.28 -13.31 3.36
N GLY A 79 -23.39 -12.84 4.24
CA GLY A 79 -23.21 -13.39 5.59
C GLY A 79 -22.45 -14.71 5.67
N ARG A 80 -22.03 -15.31 4.54
CA ARG A 80 -21.26 -16.57 4.51
C ARG A 80 -20.01 -16.52 5.38
N TRP A 81 -19.41 -15.33 5.51
CA TRP A 81 -18.21 -15.12 6.32
C TRP A 81 -18.36 -15.63 7.77
N LYS A 82 -19.57 -15.64 8.33
CA LYS A 82 -19.84 -16.12 9.70
C LYS A 82 -19.45 -17.58 9.88
N GLU A 83 -19.63 -18.38 8.84
CA GLU A 83 -19.46 -19.84 8.83
C GLU A 83 -18.14 -20.26 8.15
N THR A 84 -17.71 -19.50 7.13
CA THR A 84 -16.61 -19.91 6.24
C THR A 84 -15.26 -19.27 6.57
N THR A 85 -15.21 -18.31 7.49
CA THR A 85 -13.94 -17.70 7.91
C THR A 85 -13.42 -18.31 9.20
N PRO A 86 -12.10 -18.42 9.40
CA PRO A 86 -11.54 -18.88 10.66
C PRO A 86 -11.83 -17.88 11.80
N ARG A 87 -11.50 -18.29 13.02
CA ARG A 87 -11.68 -17.50 14.24
C ARG A 87 -10.38 -17.47 15.03
N TYR A 88 -10.10 -16.34 15.66
CA TYR A 88 -9.05 -16.28 16.68
C TYR A 88 -9.49 -17.02 17.96
N PRO A 89 -8.55 -17.47 18.80
CA PRO A 89 -8.86 -17.97 20.14
C PRO A 89 -9.58 -16.94 21.00
N GLU A 90 -10.41 -17.40 21.93
CA GLU A 90 -11.25 -16.57 22.81
C GLU A 90 -10.41 -15.61 23.67
N GLU A 91 -9.19 -16.03 24.04
CA GLU A 91 -8.26 -15.27 24.86
C GLU A 91 -7.69 -14.06 24.12
N LEU A 92 -7.54 -14.14 22.80
CA LEU A 92 -7.05 -13.03 21.97
C LEU A 92 -8.20 -12.14 21.53
N ILE A 93 -9.22 -12.74 20.92
CA ILE A 93 -10.42 -12.04 20.43
C ILE A 93 -11.65 -12.82 20.93
N PRO A 94 -12.37 -12.30 21.94
CA PRO A 94 -13.63 -12.89 22.35
C PRO A 94 -14.62 -13.00 21.19
N GLY A 95 -15.22 -14.17 20.99
CA GLY A 95 -16.06 -14.47 19.81
C GLY A 95 -15.28 -14.70 18.50
N GLY A 96 -13.95 -14.60 18.54
CA GLY A 96 -13.01 -14.96 17.48
C GLY A 96 -12.89 -13.99 16.30
N ARG A 97 -13.71 -12.93 16.27
CA ARG A 97 -13.73 -11.90 15.21
C ARG A 97 -14.04 -10.54 15.82
N LEU A 98 -13.51 -9.49 15.24
CA LEU A 98 -13.97 -8.13 15.55
C LEU A 98 -14.98 -7.72 14.48
N ILE A 99 -16.07 -7.10 14.90
CA ILE A 99 -17.12 -6.62 13.99
C ILE A 99 -17.41 -5.17 14.33
N LYS A 100 -17.37 -4.30 13.32
CA LYS A 100 -17.76 -2.90 13.43
C LYS A 100 -18.60 -2.52 12.22
N ASN A 101 -19.90 -2.30 12.43
CA ASN A 101 -20.87 -2.07 11.36
C ASN A 101 -20.78 -3.15 10.28
N GLU A 102 -20.44 -2.78 9.04
CA GLU A 102 -20.29 -3.72 7.91
C GLU A 102 -18.87 -4.30 7.77
N THR A 103 -17.94 -3.91 8.66
CA THR A 103 -16.56 -4.37 8.63
C THR A 103 -16.36 -5.53 9.58
N VAL A 104 -15.66 -6.57 9.11
CA VAL A 104 -15.33 -7.75 9.91
C VAL A 104 -13.85 -8.07 9.79
N LEU A 105 -13.17 -8.20 10.93
CA LEU A 105 -11.78 -8.65 11.02
C LEU A 105 -11.73 -10.08 11.55
N PHE A 106 -11.02 -10.95 10.85
CA PHE A 106 -10.85 -12.37 11.18
C PHE A 106 -9.46 -12.87 10.72
N PRO A 107 -8.93 -14.00 11.25
CA PRO A 107 -7.61 -14.47 10.85
C PRO A 107 -7.55 -14.87 9.37
N ASN A 108 -6.40 -14.73 8.75
CA ASN A 108 -6.15 -15.35 7.46
C ASN A 108 -5.98 -16.87 7.64
N LEU A 109 -6.56 -17.67 6.74
CA LEU A 109 -6.40 -19.13 6.75
C LEU A 109 -4.98 -19.57 6.36
N PHE A 110 -4.27 -18.71 5.62
CA PHE A 110 -2.90 -18.91 5.18
C PHE A 110 -2.03 -17.75 5.69
N PRO A 111 -1.68 -17.73 6.99
CA PRO A 111 -0.96 -16.62 7.60
C PRO A 111 0.46 -16.50 7.04
N LEU A 112 0.92 -15.26 6.83
CA LEU A 112 2.29 -14.95 6.37
C LEU A 112 3.15 -14.37 7.50
N PHE A 113 2.57 -14.20 8.68
CA PHE A 113 3.23 -13.67 9.88
C PHE A 113 2.48 -14.12 11.14
N GLY A 114 3.05 -13.88 12.32
CA GLY A 114 2.47 -14.25 13.60
C GLY A 114 1.02 -13.76 13.80
N TYR A 115 0.72 -12.57 13.31
CA TYR A 115 -0.64 -12.07 13.14
C TYR A 115 -0.87 -11.71 11.67
N HIS A 116 -1.74 -12.46 11.01
CA HIS A 116 -2.24 -12.14 9.69
C HIS A 116 -3.77 -12.14 9.75
N ALA A 117 -4.39 -10.97 9.64
CA ALA A 117 -5.82 -10.78 9.62
C ALA A 117 -6.29 -10.32 8.24
N VAL A 118 -7.52 -10.70 7.88
CA VAL A 118 -8.27 -10.16 6.75
C VAL A 118 -9.39 -9.28 7.31
N ILE A 119 -9.60 -8.13 6.68
CA ILE A 119 -10.62 -7.16 7.06
C ILE A 119 -11.57 -7.00 5.88
N MET A 120 -12.76 -7.57 5.99
CA MET A 120 -13.82 -7.40 5.00
C MET A 120 -14.29 -5.95 4.97
N LEU A 121 -14.28 -5.31 3.80
CA LEU A 121 -14.69 -3.92 3.60
C LEU A 121 -16.14 -3.82 3.11
N GLY A 122 -17.08 -4.09 4.02
CA GLY A 122 -18.50 -3.92 3.77
C GLY A 122 -19.15 -5.09 3.05
N ASN A 123 -20.47 -4.97 2.80
CA ASN A 123 -21.27 -6.07 2.26
C ASN A 123 -21.32 -6.14 0.72
N LYS A 124 -20.85 -5.10 0.01
CA LYS A 124 -20.84 -5.10 -1.46
C LYS A 124 -19.73 -6.03 -1.97
N HIS A 125 -20.10 -6.94 -2.88
CA HIS A 125 -19.15 -7.85 -3.54
C HIS A 125 -18.09 -7.12 -4.36
N TYR A 126 -18.41 -5.94 -4.88
CA TYR A 126 -17.48 -5.12 -5.65
C TYR A 126 -17.75 -3.63 -5.38
N ARG A 127 -16.68 -2.83 -5.38
CA ARG A 127 -16.70 -1.37 -5.27
C ARG A 127 -15.63 -0.82 -6.20
N ARG A 128 -15.95 0.28 -6.88
CA ARG A 128 -14.94 1.13 -7.53
C ARG A 128 -14.17 1.94 -6.48
N LEU A 129 -12.98 2.44 -6.81
CA LEU A 129 -12.16 3.23 -5.88
C LEU A 129 -12.86 4.50 -5.37
N ASP A 130 -13.76 5.05 -6.18
CA ASP A 130 -14.61 6.21 -5.86
C ASP A 130 -15.95 5.83 -5.17
N ASP A 131 -16.22 4.54 -4.95
CA ASP A 131 -17.40 4.00 -4.24
C ASP A 131 -17.02 3.38 -2.87
N PHE A 132 -15.99 3.93 -2.21
CA PHE A 132 -15.68 3.62 -0.81
C PHE A 132 -16.15 4.74 0.12
N PRO A 133 -17.20 4.52 0.94
CA PRO A 133 -17.62 5.51 1.92
C PRO A 133 -16.52 5.78 2.96
N VAL A 134 -16.33 7.06 3.31
CA VAL A 134 -15.35 7.46 4.34
C VAL A 134 -15.60 6.72 5.66
N SER A 135 -16.85 6.58 6.08
CA SER A 135 -17.22 5.85 7.31
C SER A 135 -16.77 4.39 7.29
N LEU A 136 -16.88 3.71 6.13
CA LEU A 136 -16.46 2.33 5.97
C LEU A 136 -14.94 2.19 6.14
N LEU A 137 -14.16 3.11 5.55
CA LEU A 137 -12.71 3.14 5.70
C LEU A 137 -12.29 3.48 7.14
N CYS A 138 -12.98 4.42 7.80
CA CYS A 138 -12.77 4.72 9.22
C CYS A 138 -13.05 3.51 10.11
N ASP A 139 -14.09 2.73 9.82
CA ASP A 139 -14.40 1.51 10.56
C ASP A 139 -13.33 0.43 10.35
N ALA A 140 -12.85 0.26 9.11
CA ALA A 140 -11.78 -0.67 8.78
C ALA A 140 -10.43 -0.33 9.42
N ILE A 141 -10.02 0.93 9.36
CA ILE A 141 -8.78 1.36 10.01
C ILE A 141 -8.94 1.29 11.54
N GLY A 142 -10.10 1.67 12.08
CA GLY A 142 -10.40 1.59 13.49
C GLY A 142 -10.31 0.16 14.05
N ILE A 143 -10.88 -0.82 13.34
CA ILE A 143 -10.85 -2.23 13.77
C ILE A 143 -9.43 -2.81 13.67
N CYS A 144 -8.64 -2.38 12.68
CA CYS A 144 -7.21 -2.72 12.60
C CYS A 144 -6.44 -2.21 13.83
N ILE A 145 -6.66 -0.95 14.22
CA ILE A 145 -5.99 -0.36 15.40
C ILE A 145 -6.42 -1.09 16.68
N GLU A 146 -7.71 -1.40 16.83
CA GLU A 146 -8.20 -2.19 17.96
C GLU A 146 -7.52 -3.56 18.03
N PHE A 147 -7.42 -4.25 16.89
CA PHE A 147 -6.77 -5.55 16.80
C PHE A 147 -5.28 -5.46 17.19
N ILE A 148 -4.54 -4.46 16.68
CA ILE A 148 -3.14 -4.23 17.04
C ILE A 148 -2.97 -4.05 18.54
N HIS A 149 -3.85 -3.27 19.20
CA HIS A 149 -3.80 -3.10 20.65
C HIS A 149 -4.05 -4.42 21.40
N LYS A 150 -4.97 -5.26 20.93
CA LYS A 150 -5.21 -6.58 21.53
C LYS A 150 -4.03 -7.52 21.34
N CYS A 151 -3.44 -7.56 20.14
CA CYS A 151 -2.20 -8.30 19.88
C CYS A 151 -1.06 -7.83 20.80
N PHE A 152 -0.84 -6.53 20.91
CA PHE A 152 0.20 -5.97 21.79
C PHE A 152 -0.02 -6.28 23.27
N LYS A 153 -1.28 -6.31 23.72
CA LYS A 153 -1.62 -6.68 25.10
C LYS A 153 -1.33 -8.17 25.37
N ALA A 154 -1.55 -9.03 24.38
CA ALA A 154 -1.26 -10.47 24.48
C ALA A 154 0.24 -10.79 24.32
N ASP A 155 0.91 -10.08 23.42
CA ASP A 155 2.34 -10.16 23.14
C ASP A 155 2.92 -8.74 23.00
N PRO A 156 3.58 -8.20 24.05
CA PRO A 156 4.23 -6.88 24.00
C PRO A 156 5.36 -6.75 22.96
N GLY A 157 5.81 -7.87 22.38
CA GLY A 157 6.74 -7.90 21.26
C GLY A 157 6.07 -7.50 19.94
N ALA A 158 4.77 -7.76 19.77
CA ALA A 158 4.01 -7.51 18.56
C ALA A 158 3.87 -5.99 18.27
N ARG A 159 4.88 -5.42 17.61
CA ARG A 159 5.03 -3.98 17.41
C ARG A 159 5.08 -3.57 15.94
N TYR A 160 5.30 -4.52 15.05
CA TYR A 160 5.55 -4.24 13.65
C TYR A 160 4.37 -4.75 12.84
N PHE A 161 3.50 -3.82 12.41
CA PHE A 161 2.31 -4.12 11.64
C PHE A 161 2.26 -3.30 10.36
N THR A 162 1.62 -3.87 9.35
CA THR A 162 1.26 -3.21 8.09
C THR A 162 -0.22 -3.43 7.83
N ILE A 163 -0.87 -2.41 7.26
CA ILE A 163 -2.24 -2.51 6.73
C ILE A 163 -2.10 -2.35 5.23
N ASN A 164 -2.52 -3.36 4.49
CA ASN A 164 -2.27 -3.48 3.05
C ASN A 164 -3.59 -3.69 2.31
N ALA A 165 -3.63 -3.29 1.05
CA ALA A 165 -4.77 -3.50 0.16
C ALA A 165 -4.28 -3.94 -1.21
N ASN A 166 -4.79 -5.07 -1.70
CA ASN A 166 -4.65 -5.46 -3.09
C ASN A 166 -6.00 -5.21 -3.78
N TYR A 167 -6.03 -4.24 -4.69
CA TYR A 167 -7.27 -3.89 -5.40
C TYR A 167 -7.40 -4.68 -6.70
N LEU A 168 -8.30 -5.67 -6.69
CA LEU A 168 -8.58 -6.59 -7.81
C LEU A 168 -7.39 -7.49 -8.18
N PHE A 169 -7.63 -8.40 -9.13
CA PHE A 169 -6.67 -9.45 -9.48
C PHE A 169 -5.31 -8.94 -9.99
N PRO A 170 -5.22 -7.88 -10.82
CA PRO A 170 -3.92 -7.38 -11.28
C PRO A 170 -3.02 -6.86 -10.14
N ALA A 171 -3.61 -6.42 -9.02
CA ALA A 171 -2.86 -6.01 -7.83
C ALA A 171 -2.57 -7.18 -6.86
N GLY A 172 -2.83 -8.43 -7.25
CA GLY A 172 -2.58 -9.61 -6.43
C GLY A 172 -3.68 -9.94 -5.42
N SER A 173 -4.90 -9.42 -5.59
CA SER A 173 -6.04 -9.89 -4.80
C SER A 173 -6.43 -11.31 -5.22
N SER A 174 -6.85 -12.15 -4.28
CA SER A 174 -7.39 -13.49 -4.58
C SER A 174 -8.92 -13.50 -4.71
N VAL A 175 -9.60 -12.41 -4.33
CA VAL A 175 -11.06 -12.28 -4.39
C VAL A 175 -11.47 -10.88 -4.86
N ILE A 176 -12.65 -10.80 -5.48
CA ILE A 176 -13.25 -9.52 -5.91
C ILE A 176 -13.76 -8.70 -4.72
N HIS A 177 -14.24 -9.37 -3.67
CA HIS A 177 -14.80 -8.71 -2.48
C HIS A 177 -13.74 -7.82 -1.81
N PRO A 178 -14.01 -6.51 -1.67
CA PRO A 178 -13.06 -5.57 -1.09
C PRO A 178 -12.62 -5.98 0.31
N HIS A 179 -11.31 -6.02 0.53
CA HIS A 179 -10.74 -6.33 1.83
C HIS A 179 -9.38 -5.66 2.02
N LEU A 180 -9.00 -5.47 3.28
CA LEU A 180 -7.63 -5.16 3.69
C LEU A 180 -6.99 -6.42 4.27
N GLN A 181 -5.66 -6.41 4.32
CA GLN A 181 -4.87 -7.38 5.06
C GLN A 181 -4.05 -6.64 6.11
N LEU A 182 -4.10 -7.12 7.34
CA LEU A 182 -3.24 -6.66 8.42
C LEU A 182 -2.24 -7.75 8.74
N ILE A 183 -0.96 -7.44 8.59
CA ILE A 183 0.14 -8.39 8.73
C ILE A 183 1.15 -7.81 9.70
N GLY A 184 1.51 -8.55 10.73
CA GLY A 184 2.50 -8.10 11.69
C GLY A 184 2.78 -9.05 12.85
N GLY A 185 3.74 -8.67 13.68
CA GLY A 185 4.19 -9.47 14.82
C GLY A 185 5.41 -8.87 15.50
N SER A 186 6.21 -9.75 16.13
CA SER A 186 7.34 -9.35 16.97
C SER A 186 8.61 -8.97 16.21
N LEU A 187 8.69 -9.33 14.94
CA LEU A 187 9.81 -8.98 14.07
C LEU A 187 9.34 -7.97 13.01
N PRO A 188 10.15 -6.95 12.68
CA PRO A 188 9.90 -6.13 11.51
C PRO A 188 10.18 -6.92 10.23
N THR A 189 9.54 -6.52 9.13
CA THR A 189 10.06 -6.90 7.80
C THR A 189 11.39 -6.19 7.54
N THR A 190 12.20 -6.69 6.61
CA THR A 190 13.47 -6.05 6.22
C THR A 190 13.29 -4.57 5.91
N PHE A 191 12.21 -4.21 5.19
CA PHE A 191 11.95 -2.82 4.83
C PHE A 191 11.54 -1.97 6.02
N GLN A 192 10.68 -2.48 6.91
CA GLN A 192 10.32 -1.78 8.14
C GLN A 192 11.53 -1.53 9.04
N GLU A 193 12.41 -2.53 9.18
CA GLU A 193 13.64 -2.42 9.96
C GLU A 193 14.55 -1.32 9.41
N GLN A 194 14.75 -1.29 8.08
CA GLN A 194 15.52 -0.25 7.41
C GLN A 194 14.93 1.15 7.65
N LEU A 195 13.61 1.32 7.50
CA LEU A 195 12.94 2.60 7.73
C LEU A 195 13.14 3.10 9.17
N ILE A 196 12.99 2.22 10.16
CA ILE A 196 13.17 2.56 11.57
C ILE A 196 14.61 2.96 11.84
N HIS A 197 15.57 2.12 11.44
CA HIS A 197 17.00 2.35 11.64
C HIS A 197 17.47 3.68 11.04
N HIS A 198 17.12 3.95 9.77
CA HIS A 198 17.53 5.17 9.10
C HIS A 198 16.80 6.41 9.65
N SER A 199 15.54 6.28 10.06
CA SER A 199 14.82 7.37 10.73
C SER A 199 15.46 7.73 12.08
N CYS A 200 15.87 6.74 12.88
CA CYS A 200 16.58 6.96 14.14
C CYS A 200 17.93 7.65 13.90
N LYS A 201 18.74 7.15 12.96
CA LYS A 201 20.01 7.79 12.60
C LYS A 201 19.83 9.22 12.09
N TYR A 202 18.76 9.47 11.33
CA TYR A 202 18.44 10.82 10.89
C TYR A 202 18.14 11.73 12.08
N PHE A 203 17.31 11.25 13.02
CA PHE A 203 16.96 12.00 14.22
C PHE A 203 18.18 12.29 15.11
N GLU A 204 19.03 11.30 15.36
CA GLU A 204 20.29 11.46 16.12
C GLU A 204 21.21 12.51 15.51
N LYS A 205 21.29 12.56 14.17
CA LYS A 205 22.16 13.50 13.45
C LYS A 205 21.59 14.91 13.35
N ASN A 206 20.29 15.06 13.14
CA ASN A 206 19.67 16.35 12.77
C ASN A 206 18.83 16.97 13.90
N GLY A 207 18.45 16.19 14.92
CA GLY A 207 17.54 16.62 15.99
C GLY A 207 16.09 16.83 15.53
N SER A 208 15.72 16.30 14.35
CA SER A 208 14.41 16.48 13.73
C SER A 208 13.88 15.18 13.12
N ILE A 209 12.55 15.10 12.94
CA ILE A 209 11.88 13.91 12.38
C ILE A 209 11.97 13.97 10.86
N TYR A 210 12.62 12.97 10.25
CA TYR A 210 12.83 12.88 8.80
C TYR A 210 11.57 13.15 7.98
N TRP A 211 10.45 12.51 8.30
CA TRP A 211 9.20 12.64 7.55
C TRP A 211 8.62 14.06 7.56
N LYS A 212 8.77 14.79 8.68
CA LYS A 212 8.34 16.19 8.78
C LYS A 212 9.23 17.09 7.92
N ASP A 213 10.54 16.87 8.00
CA ASP A 213 11.52 17.60 7.21
C ASP A 213 11.34 17.32 5.70
N LEU A 214 11.04 16.07 5.31
CA LEU A 214 10.75 15.69 3.94
C LEU A 214 9.54 16.45 3.38
N VAL A 215 8.43 16.47 4.12
CA VAL A 215 7.23 17.22 3.74
C VAL A 215 7.53 18.71 3.60
N ALA A 216 8.27 19.31 4.53
CA ALA A 216 8.63 20.72 4.46
C ALA A 216 9.49 21.04 3.23
N VAL A 217 10.48 20.20 2.92
CA VAL A 217 11.32 20.37 1.72
C VAL A 217 10.50 20.20 0.45
N GLU A 218 9.66 19.17 0.35
CA GLU A 218 8.82 18.94 -0.83
C GLU A 218 7.81 20.07 -1.06
N LYS A 219 7.19 20.58 0.01
CA LYS A 219 6.27 21.72 -0.04
C LYS A 219 6.98 23.01 -0.48
N ASN A 220 8.21 23.25 0.00
CA ASN A 220 9.00 24.42 -0.40
C ASN A 220 9.48 24.34 -1.86
N LEU A 221 9.84 23.15 -2.34
CA LEU A 221 10.26 22.96 -3.73
C LEU A 221 9.09 22.98 -4.71
N GLY A 222 7.91 22.51 -4.29
CA GLY A 222 6.70 22.47 -5.11
C GLY A 222 6.71 21.47 -6.27
N GLN A 223 7.84 20.82 -6.56
CA GLN A 223 8.02 19.96 -7.74
C GLN A 223 7.22 18.65 -7.68
N ARG A 224 7.08 18.07 -6.48
CA ARG A 224 6.39 16.79 -6.24
C ARG A 224 5.26 16.91 -5.23
N TRP A 225 4.97 18.13 -4.79
CA TRP A 225 3.86 18.41 -3.89
C TRP A 225 2.54 18.22 -4.62
N ILE A 226 1.67 17.36 -4.08
CA ILE A 226 0.34 17.11 -4.65
C ILE A 226 -0.70 17.97 -3.92
N GLY A 227 -0.71 17.92 -2.59
CA GLY A 227 -1.68 18.66 -1.79
C GLY A 227 -1.75 18.24 -0.32
N GLU A 228 -2.69 18.85 0.39
CA GLU A 228 -2.94 18.62 1.80
C GLU A 228 -4.44 18.44 2.02
N ILE A 229 -4.81 17.44 2.82
CA ILE A 229 -6.19 17.15 3.20
C ILE A 229 -6.18 17.01 4.72
N MET A 230 -6.73 18.00 5.42
CA MET A 230 -6.62 18.09 6.89
C MET A 230 -5.15 17.96 7.31
N ASP A 231 -4.82 17.05 8.22
CA ASP A 231 -3.45 16.83 8.70
C ASP A 231 -2.62 15.89 7.80
N SER A 232 -3.15 15.47 6.64
CA SER A 232 -2.46 14.55 5.72
C SER A 232 -1.83 15.30 4.55
N CYS A 233 -0.55 15.06 4.31
CA CYS A 233 0.22 15.63 3.20
C CYS A 233 0.47 14.60 2.11
N TRP A 234 0.30 14.99 0.84
CA TRP A 234 0.46 14.12 -0.32
C TRP A 234 1.59 14.61 -1.21
N ILE A 235 2.55 13.72 -1.47
CA ILE A 235 3.73 13.97 -2.30
C ILE A 235 3.93 12.81 -3.27
N SER A 236 4.41 13.09 -4.47
CA SER A 236 4.95 12.05 -5.36
C SER A 236 6.37 11.68 -4.89
N SER A 237 6.67 10.39 -4.75
CA SER A 237 8.00 9.94 -4.32
C SER A 237 9.09 10.42 -5.27
N PHE A 238 10.21 10.90 -4.72
CA PHE A 238 11.39 11.27 -5.51
C PHE A 238 12.01 10.05 -6.20
N SER A 239 12.17 8.96 -5.45
CA SER A 239 12.69 7.66 -5.91
C SER A 239 11.61 6.58 -5.68
N PRO A 240 10.61 6.48 -6.58
CA PRO A 240 9.51 5.50 -6.46
C PRO A 240 9.95 4.06 -6.73
#